data_AF-A0A6N2LH45-F1
#
_entry.id   AF-A0A6N2LH45-F1
#
_cell.length_a   1.000
_cell.length_b   1.000
_cell.length_c   1.000
_cell.angle_alpha   90.00
_cell.angle_beta   90.00
_cell.angle_gamma   90.00
#
_symmetry.space_group_name_H-M   'P 1'
#
loop_
_entity.id
_entity.type
_entity.pdbx_description
1 polymer ?
#
loop_
_entity_poly.entity_id
_entity_poly.type
_entity_poly.pdbx_seq_one_letter_code
_entity_poly.pdbx_strand_id
1 'polypeptide(L)'
;MRPCPALENGHNQWHPAEAALFCIRAISNNVSTVEAEVMPKIMSLLLELPHEPQLLQTVCLTIGAYSNWLDAATDGFPLLSSVIKVLLSGMDKSEDSAAAAAVAFRHICDGTVLFR
;
A
#
# COMPACT_ATOMS: atom_id res chain seq x y z
N MET A 1 -5.34 20.63 -24.72
CA MET A 1 -4.67 19.83 -23.67
C MET A 1 -3.52 19.09 -24.32
N ARG A 2 -2.28 19.28 -23.85
CA ARG A 2 -1.12 18.51 -24.33
C ARG A 2 -1.11 17.14 -23.62
N PRO A 3 -0.81 16.02 -24.31
CA PRO A 3 -0.63 14.73 -23.66
C PRO A 3 0.59 14.79 -22.72
N CYS A 4 0.50 14.17 -21.54
CA CYS A 4 1.66 13.97 -20.67
C CYS A 4 2.67 13.04 -21.38
N PRO A 5 3.97 13.40 -21.47
CA PRO A 5 4.98 12.66 -22.23
C PRO A 5 5.41 11.32 -21.59
N ALA A 6 4.65 10.78 -20.65
CA ALA A 6 5.03 9.57 -19.91
C ALA A 6 4.89 8.27 -20.73
N LEU A 7 4.20 8.27 -21.87
CA LEU A 7 3.90 7.02 -22.58
C LEU A 7 4.96 6.58 -23.61
N GLU A 8 6.12 7.24 -23.69
CA GLU A 8 7.05 7.03 -24.81
C GLU A 8 8.35 6.27 -24.49
N ASN A 9 8.49 5.58 -23.35
CA ASN A 9 9.66 4.73 -23.10
C ASN A 9 9.29 3.43 -22.37
N GLY A 10 9.43 2.29 -23.07
CA GLY A 10 9.10 0.93 -22.62
C GLY A 10 10.05 0.32 -21.59
N HIS A 11 10.42 1.05 -20.55
CA HIS A 11 11.21 0.53 -19.42
C HIS A 11 10.45 0.80 -18.12
N ASN A 12 9.82 -0.25 -17.57
CA ASN A 12 9.38 -0.41 -16.18
C ASN A 12 9.00 0.89 -15.44
N GLN A 13 8.09 1.69 -16.00
CA GLN A 13 7.75 2.99 -15.44
C GLN A 13 6.83 2.82 -14.24
N TRP A 14 7.41 2.75 -13.05
CA TRP A 14 6.69 2.68 -11.79
C TRP A 14 6.05 4.02 -11.38
N HIS A 15 6.52 5.15 -11.93
CA HIS A 15 6.09 6.50 -11.54
C HIS A 15 4.57 6.74 -11.65
N PRO A 16 3.86 6.32 -12.72
CA PRO A 16 2.41 6.52 -12.78
C PRO A 16 1.66 5.72 -11.72
N ALA A 17 2.15 4.50 -11.41
CA ALA A 17 1.58 3.69 -10.33
C ALA A 17 1.82 4.37 -8.97
N GLU A 18 3.03 4.87 -8.72
CA GLU A 18 3.37 5.59 -7.49
C GLU A 18 2.52 6.85 -7.31
N ALA A 19 2.35 7.65 -8.36
CA ALA A 19 1.48 8.83 -8.33
C ALA A 19 0.02 8.48 -8.04
N ALA A 20 -0.50 7.38 -8.62
CA ALA A 20 -1.85 6.91 -8.32
C ALA A 20 -1.98 6.47 -6.86
N LEU A 21 -1.00 5.73 -6.32
CA LEU A 21 -0.99 5.31 -4.92
C LEU A 21 -0.90 6.49 -3.96
N PHE A 22 -0.14 7.52 -4.30
CA PHE A 22 -0.08 8.75 -3.51
C PHE A 22 -1.47 9.38 -3.34
N CYS A 23 -2.23 9.47 -4.43
CA CYS A 23 -3.61 9.96 -4.41
C CYS A 23 -4.55 9.05 -3.60
N ILE A 24 -4.46 7.73 -3.81
CA ILE A 24 -5.27 6.73 -3.08
C ILE A 24 -4.99 6.79 -1.58
N ARG A 25 -3.73 6.96 -1.17
CA ARG A 25 -3.34 7.13 0.24
C ARG A 25 -3.92 8.42 0.82
N ALA A 26 -3.89 9.52 0.07
CA ALA A 26 -4.37 10.81 0.55
C ALA A 26 -5.86 10.82 0.93
N ILE A 27 -6.66 9.93 0.34
CA ILE A 27 -8.09 9.81 0.62
C ILE A 27 -8.45 8.73 1.65
N SER A 28 -7.48 7.99 2.21
CA SER A 28 -7.75 6.78 3.02
C SER A 28 -8.70 7.03 4.19
N ASN A 29 -8.58 8.19 4.85
CA ASN A 29 -9.43 8.58 5.98
C ASN A 29 -10.92 8.78 5.61
N ASN A 30 -11.25 8.87 4.33
CA ASN A 30 -12.62 9.02 3.84
C ASN A 30 -13.20 7.71 3.30
N VAL A 31 -12.40 6.64 3.24
CA VAL A 31 -12.85 5.33 2.75
C VAL A 31 -13.47 4.56 3.92
N SER A 32 -14.64 3.98 3.68
CA SER A 32 -15.32 3.12 4.66
C SER A 32 -14.46 1.90 5.00
N THR A 33 -14.39 1.53 6.28
CA THR A 33 -13.65 0.34 6.73
C THR A 33 -14.30 -0.98 6.29
N VAL A 34 -15.55 -0.92 5.80
CA VAL A 34 -16.30 -2.07 5.25
C VAL A 34 -16.46 -1.99 3.73
N GLU A 35 -15.66 -1.16 3.05
CA GLU A 35 -15.65 -1.11 1.59
C GLU A 35 -15.19 -2.47 1.02
N ALA A 36 -16.00 -3.09 0.17
CA ALA A 36 -15.81 -4.48 -0.25
C ALA A 36 -15.71 -4.67 -1.77
N GLU A 37 -15.81 -3.60 -2.56
CA GLU A 37 -15.82 -3.68 -4.02
C GLU A 37 -14.48 -3.29 -4.65
N VAL A 38 -13.81 -2.27 -4.10
CA VAL A 38 -12.64 -1.63 -4.72
C VAL A 38 -11.37 -1.90 -3.93
N MET A 39 -11.40 -1.78 -2.60
CA MET A 39 -10.24 -1.92 -1.73
C MET A 39 -9.64 -3.33 -1.73
N PRO A 40 -10.41 -4.43 -1.78
CA PRO A 40 -9.81 -5.75 -1.96
C PRO A 40 -8.95 -5.80 -3.23
N LYS A 41 -9.43 -5.21 -4.33
CA LYS A 41 -8.71 -5.17 -5.62
C LYS A 41 -7.47 -4.28 -5.53
N ILE A 42 -7.59 -3.10 -4.93
CA ILE A 42 -6.44 -2.21 -4.72
C ILE A 42 -5.37 -2.93 -3.88
N MET A 43 -5.75 -3.57 -2.78
CA MET A 43 -4.82 -4.29 -1.92
C MET A 43 -4.16 -5.45 -2.64
N SER A 44 -4.90 -6.24 -3.43
CA SER A 44 -4.30 -7.27 -4.28
C SER A 44 -3.28 -6.68 -5.28
N LEU A 45 -3.62 -5.55 -5.93
CA LEU A 45 -2.72 -4.88 -6.86
C LEU A 45 -1.43 -4.39 -6.16
N LEU A 46 -1.52 -3.86 -4.94
CA LEU A 46 -0.35 -3.42 -4.17
C LEU A 46 0.67 -4.55 -3.96
N LEU A 47 0.20 -5.78 -3.80
CA LEU A 47 1.02 -6.96 -3.56
C LEU A 47 1.76 -7.45 -4.81
N GLU A 48 1.33 -7.03 -6.00
CA GLU A 48 1.91 -7.44 -7.30
C GLU A 48 2.86 -6.40 -7.90
N LEU A 49 2.94 -5.22 -7.29
CA LEU A 49 3.76 -4.11 -7.80
C LEU A 49 5.27 -4.39 -7.72
N PRO A 50 6.09 -3.84 -8.63
CA PRO A 50 7.53 -4.05 -8.61
C PRO A 50 8.19 -3.45 -7.38
N HIS A 51 9.24 -4.11 -6.88
CA HIS A 51 9.96 -3.73 -5.65
C HIS A 51 11.03 -2.65 -5.92
N GLU A 52 10.65 -1.57 -6.59
CA GLU A 52 11.46 -0.36 -6.73
C GLU A 52 11.42 0.43 -5.41
N PRO A 53 12.55 0.93 -4.86
CA PRO A 53 12.59 1.46 -3.49
C PRO A 53 11.57 2.57 -3.19
N GLN A 54 11.42 3.52 -4.11
CA GLN A 54 10.50 4.66 -3.97
C GLN A 54 9.04 4.22 -4.09
N LEU A 55 8.73 3.33 -5.05
CA LEU A 55 7.39 2.75 -5.15
C LEU A 55 7.04 1.93 -3.90
N LEU A 56 7.97 1.11 -3.42
CA LEU A 56 7.77 0.25 -2.26
C LEU A 56 7.57 1.04 -0.97
N GLN A 57 8.26 2.18 -0.81
CA GLN A 57 7.97 3.16 0.24
C GLN A 57 6.51 3.63 0.18
N THR A 58 6.04 4.04 -1.00
CA THR A 58 4.65 4.50 -1.19
C THR A 58 3.64 3.37 -0.97
N VAL A 59 3.95 2.13 -1.39
CA VAL A 59 3.13 0.94 -1.09
C VAL A 59 3.03 0.71 0.42
N CYS A 60 4.14 0.71 1.15
CA CYS A 60 4.15 0.53 2.61
C CYS A 60 3.31 1.59 3.32
N LEU A 61 3.49 2.87 2.94
CA LEU A 61 2.69 3.97 3.50
C LEU A 61 1.21 3.85 3.17
N THR A 62 0.87 3.34 1.98
CA THR A 62 -0.53 3.13 1.57
C THR A 62 -1.16 2.00 2.38
N ILE A 63 -0.48 0.86 2.53
CA ILE A 63 -0.92 -0.24 3.40
C ILE A 63 -1.19 0.26 4.82
N GLY A 64 -0.24 1.00 5.40
CA GLY A 64 -0.38 1.55 6.75
C GLY A 64 -1.53 2.56 6.90
N ALA A 65 -1.90 3.28 5.83
CA ALA A 65 -3.02 4.22 5.84
C ALA A 65 -4.39 3.54 5.78
N TYR A 66 -4.43 2.27 5.35
CA TYR A 66 -5.63 1.43 5.26
C TYR A 66 -5.62 0.32 6.32
N SER A 67 -4.85 0.45 7.40
CA SER A 67 -4.81 -0.54 8.49
C SER A 67 -6.18 -0.78 9.13
N ASN A 68 -6.99 0.27 9.29
CA ASN A 68 -8.35 0.15 9.82
C ASN A 68 -9.28 -0.65 8.91
N TRP A 69 -9.07 -0.59 7.59
CA TRP A 69 -9.79 -1.42 6.64
C TRP A 69 -9.31 -2.88 6.71
N LEU A 70 -8.00 -3.10 6.83
CA LEU A 70 -7.43 -4.45 6.98
C LEU A 70 -7.93 -5.17 8.24
N ASP A 71 -8.19 -4.43 9.32
CA ASP A 71 -8.75 -4.97 10.57
C ASP A 71 -10.25 -5.28 10.46
N ALA A 72 -11.04 -4.39 9.85
CA ALA A 72 -12.51 -4.48 9.86
C ALA A 72 -13.11 -5.26 8.68
N ALA A 73 -12.46 -5.28 7.52
CA ALA A 73 -13.01 -5.88 6.31
C ALA A 73 -12.87 -7.41 6.32
N THR A 74 -13.89 -8.12 5.83
CA THR A 74 -13.86 -9.60 5.68
C THR A 74 -12.72 -10.07 4.78
N ASP A 75 -12.36 -9.26 3.79
CA ASP A 75 -11.30 -9.55 2.84
C ASP A 75 -9.91 -9.12 3.34
N GLY A 76 -9.84 -8.36 4.44
CA GLY A 76 -8.60 -7.85 5.00
C GLY A 76 -7.73 -8.94 5.62
N PHE A 77 -8.33 -9.79 6.46
CA PHE A 77 -7.60 -10.85 7.18
C PHE A 77 -6.89 -11.87 6.26
N PRO A 78 -7.51 -12.38 5.17
CA PRO A 78 -6.83 -13.26 4.22
C PRO A 78 -5.60 -12.62 3.54
N LEU A 79 -5.59 -11.30 3.38
CA LEU A 79 -4.49 -10.55 2.75
C LEU A 79 -3.33 -10.28 3.71
N LEU A 80 -3.54 -10.38 5.02
CA LEU A 80 -2.59 -9.98 6.05
C LEU A 80 -1.22 -10.67 5.90
N SER A 81 -1.18 -11.96 5.58
CA SER A 81 0.08 -12.69 5.37
C SER A 81 0.89 -12.11 4.21
N SER A 82 0.24 -11.76 3.10
CA SER A 82 0.88 -11.17 1.93
C SER A 82 1.33 -9.74 2.22
N VAL A 83 0.50 -8.96 2.92
CA VAL A 83 0.84 -7.62 3.40
C VAL A 83 2.11 -7.64 4.25
N ILE A 84 2.20 -8.54 5.23
CA ILE A 84 3.39 -8.68 6.08
C ILE A 84 4.63 -8.98 5.25
N LYS A 85 4.55 -9.87 4.25
CA LYS A 85 5.69 -10.18 3.36
C LYS A 85 6.15 -8.96 2.57
N VAL A 86 5.23 -8.13 2.07
CA VAL A 86 5.57 -6.90 1.35
C VAL A 86 6.24 -5.89 2.28
N LEU A 87 5.70 -5.70 3.50
CA LEU A 87 6.31 -4.81 4.49
C LEU A 87 7.72 -5.28 4.90
N LEU A 88 7.93 -6.59 5.08
CA LEU A 88 9.26 -7.16 5.33
C LEU A 88 10.21 -6.89 4.14
N SER A 89 9.76 -7.10 2.90
CA SER A 89 10.56 -6.73 1.73
C SER A 89 10.86 -5.24 1.69
N GLY A 90 9.96 -4.39 2.21
CA GLY A 90 10.16 -2.96 2.35
C GLY A 90 11.29 -2.61 3.32
N MET A 91 11.42 -3.37 4.41
CA MET A 91 12.49 -3.21 5.40
C MET A 91 13.89 -3.51 4.84
N ASP A 92 14.00 -4.49 3.95
CA ASP A 92 15.29 -4.90 3.39
C ASP A 92 15.76 -4.03 2.20
N LYS A 93 14.91 -3.15 1.67
CA LYS A 93 15.15 -2.48 0.37
C LYS A 93 15.90 -1.16 0.47
N SER A 94 15.51 -0.27 1.38
CA SER A 94 16.13 1.05 1.61
C SER A 94 15.72 1.60 2.98
N GLU A 95 16.47 2.56 3.52
CA GLU A 95 16.14 3.20 4.81
C GLU A 95 14.75 3.86 4.79
N ASP A 96 14.43 4.56 3.71
CA ASP A 96 13.13 5.22 3.52
C ASP A 96 11.96 4.22 3.48
N SER A 97 12.15 3.12 2.76
CA SER A 97 11.15 2.05 2.66
C SER A 97 11.03 1.30 3.99
N ALA A 98 12.14 1.11 4.71
CA ALA A 98 12.13 0.49 6.03
C ALA A 98 11.40 1.35 7.07
N ALA A 99 11.63 2.66 7.07
CA ALA A 99 10.91 3.59 7.93
C ALA A 99 9.40 3.56 7.63
N ALA A 100 9.02 3.56 6.34
CA ALA A 100 7.62 3.42 5.92
C ALA A 100 7.00 2.10 6.37
N ALA A 101 7.71 0.97 6.20
CA ALA A 101 7.27 -0.35 6.62
C ALA A 101 7.08 -0.44 8.14
N ALA A 102 8.01 0.12 8.92
CA ALA A 102 7.89 0.17 10.38
C ALA A 102 6.66 0.97 10.85
N VAL A 103 6.38 2.12 10.20
CA VAL A 103 5.16 2.91 10.48
C VAL A 103 3.90 2.11 10.11
N ALA A 104 3.90 1.41 8.98
CA ALA A 104 2.78 0.58 8.57
C ALA A 104 2.53 -0.59 9.54
N PHE A 105 3.59 -1.28 9.99
CA PHE A 105 3.48 -2.30 11.03
C PHE A 105 2.89 -1.76 12.32
N ARG A 106 3.34 -0.58 12.77
CA ARG A 106 2.76 0.08 13.94
C ARG A 106 1.25 0.28 13.78
N HIS A 107 0.81 0.84 12.65
CA HIS A 107 -0.62 1.08 12.41
C HIS A 107 -1.45 -0.21 12.33
N ILE A 108 -0.89 -1.28 11.75
CA ILE A 108 -1.54 -2.60 11.75
C ILE A 108 -1.66 -3.10 13.20
N CYS A 109 -0.59 -3.09 13.98
CA CYS A 109 -0.61 -3.56 15.36
C CYS A 109 -1.49 -2.71 16.29
N ASP A 110 -1.57 -1.39 16.08
CA ASP A 110 -2.41 -0.48 16.87
C ASP A 110 -3.91 -0.67 16.55
N GLY A 111 -4.23 -0.95 15.28
CA GLY A 111 -5.59 -1.13 14.79
C GLY A 111 -6.14 -2.55 15.00
N THR A 112 -5.27 -3.57 14.97
CA THR A 112 -5.73 -4.96 15.09
C THR A 112 -6.13 -5.26 16.53
N VAL A 113 -7.39 -5.62 16.75
CA VAL A 113 -7.95 -6.02 18.06
C VAL A 113 -7.27 -7.28 18.65
N LEU A 114 -6.28 -7.87 17.96
CA LEU A 114 -5.52 -9.04 18.40
C LEU A 114 -4.66 -8.83 19.66
N PHE A 115 -4.49 -7.58 20.12
CA PHE A 115 -3.73 -7.24 21.33
C PHE A 115 -4.52 -6.38 22.36
N ARG A 116 -5.85 -6.32 22.27
CA ARG A 116 -6.69 -5.72 23.32
C ARG A 116 -7.54 -6.77 24.03
#